data_AF-A0A2A5XPZ5-F1
#
_entry.id   AF-A0A2A5XPZ5-F1
#
_cell.length_a   1.000
_cell.length_b   1.000
_cell.length_c   1.000
_cell.angle_alpha   90.00
_cell.angle_beta   90.00
_cell.angle_gamma   90.00
#
_symmetry.space_group_name_H-M   'P 1'
#
loop_
_entity.id
_entity.type
_entity.pdbx_description
1 polymer ?
#
loop_
_entity_poly.entity_id
_entity_poly.type
_entity_poly.pdbx_seq_one_letter_code
_entity_poly.pdbx_strand_id
1 'polypeptide(L)' 'MIKKIGLTISVIILIINVFNYNFEFEISDSDNKISLVGILASSCAIVLILILIISEKIEKKIKD' A
#
# COMPACT_ATOMS: atom_id res chain seq x y z
N MET A 1 15.27 0.25 8.75
CA MET A 1 15.62 0.63 7.37
C MET A 1 14.67 -0.02 6.36
N ILE A 2 14.59 -1.35 6.33
CA ILE A 2 13.73 -2.12 5.40
C ILE A 2 12.25 -1.68 5.42
N LYS A 3 11.62 -1.55 6.61
CA LYS A 3 10.21 -1.11 6.73
C LYS A 3 9.94 0.25 6.09
N LYS A 4 10.86 1.22 6.25
CA LYS A 4 10.70 2.56 5.66
C LYS A 4 10.85 2.52 4.14
N ILE A 5 11.81 1.75 3.63
CA ILE A 5 11.99 1.53 2.19
C ILE A 5 10.76 0.85 1.59
N GLY A 6 10.28 -0.23 2.22
CA GLY A 6 9.06 -0.92 1.80
C GLY A 6 7.85 0.01 1.76
N LEU A 7 7.67 0.83 2.80
CA LEU A 7 6.59 1.83 2.84
C LEU A 7 6.70 2.83 1.69
N THR A 8 7.88 3.37 1.42
CA THR A 8 8.11 4.31 0.30
C THR A 8 7.78 3.66 -1.04
N ILE A 9 8.23 2.43 -1.27
CA ILE A 9 7.95 1.70 -2.52
C ILE A 9 6.44 1.47 -2.67
N SER A 10 5.76 1.01 -1.61
CA SER A 10 4.31 0.78 -1.66
C SER A 10 3.53 2.07 -1.96
N VAL A 11 3.95 3.21 -1.40
CA VAL A 11 3.35 4.52 -1.70
C VAL A 11 3.57 4.92 -3.17
N ILE A 12 4.77 4.72 -3.72
CA ILE A 12 5.06 5.03 -5.13
C ILE A 12 4.18 4.16 -6.05
N ILE A 13 4.09 2.86 -5.77
CA ILE A 13 3.26 1.93 -6.56
C ILE A 13 1.78 2.31 -6.47
N LEU A 14 1.30 2.69 -5.28
CA LEU A 14 -0.07 3.14 -5.10
C LEU A 14 -0.35 4.37 -5.97
N ILE A 15 0.53 5.37 -5.93
CA ILE A 15 0.41 6.58 -6.75
C ILE A 15 0.33 6.21 -8.23
N ILE A 16 1.26 5.40 -8.75
CA ILE A 16 1.26 4.98 -10.16
C ILE A 16 -0.07 4.32 -10.55
N ASN A 17 -0.58 3.39 -9.74
CA ASN A 17 -1.82 2.69 -10.06
C ASN A 17 -3.05 3.61 -9.95
N VAL A 18 -3.06 4.57 -9.02
CA VAL A 18 -4.14 5.58 -8.93
C VAL A 18 -4.14 6.49 -10.16
N PHE A 19 -2.97 6.91 -10.65
CA PHE A 19 -2.87 7.73 -11.87
C PHE A 19 -3.26 6.96 -13.14
N ASN A 20 -3.03 5.63 -13.17
CA ASN A 20 -3.43 4.77 -14.29
C ASN A 20 -4.88 4.30 -14.22
N TYR A 21 -5.51 4.39 -13.05
CA TYR A 21 -6.91 4.01 -12.89
C TYR A 21 -7.82 5.06 -13.54
N ASN A 22 -8.65 4.62 -14.48
CA ASN A 22 -9.60 5.49 -15.13
C ASN A 22 -10.97 5.35 -14.46
N PHE A 23 -11.36 6.37 -13.71
CA PHE A 23 -12.62 6.42 -12.97
C PHE A 23 -13.87 6.50 -13.87
N GLU A 24 -13.73 6.80 -15.16
CA GLU A 24 -14.84 6.84 -16.11
C GLU A 24 -15.13 5.48 -16.76
N PHE A 25 -14.17 4.56 -16.77
CA PHE A 25 -14.34 3.23 -17.35
C PHE A 25 -14.85 2.21 -16.35
N GLU A 26 -15.59 1.22 -16.83
CA GLU A 26 -16.04 0.10 -16.00
C GLU A 26 -14.84 -0.69 -15.43
N ILE A 27 -15.05 -1.30 -14.26
CA ILE A 27 -14.09 -2.20 -13.61
C ILE A 27 -13.79 -3.44 -14.49
N SER A 28 -14.71 -3.76 -15.41
CA SER A 28 -14.61 -4.86 -16.36
C SER A 28 -13.51 -4.69 -17.42
N ASP A 29 -13.05 -3.45 -17.64
CA ASP A 29 -11.94 -3.16 -18.54
C ASP A 29 -10.63 -3.77 -17.99
N SER A 30 -9.83 -4.39 -18.86
CA SER A 30 -8.64 -5.13 -18.45
C SER A 30 -7.61 -4.25 -17.74
N ASP A 31 -7.40 -3.03 -18.25
CA ASP A 31 -6.37 -2.13 -17.74
C ASP A 31 -6.83 -1.48 -16.43
N ASN A 32 -8.13 -1.20 -16.35
CA ASN A 32 -8.75 -0.68 -15.14
C ASN A 32 -8.77 -1.73 -14.01
N LYS A 33 -8.99 -3.01 -14.34
CA LYS A 33 -8.91 -4.11 -13.38
C LYS A 33 -7.49 -4.30 -12.83
N ILE A 34 -6.48 -4.21 -13.69
CA ILE A 34 -5.07 -4.30 -13.27
C ILE A 34 -4.73 -3.16 -12.31
N SER A 35 -5.10 -1.94 -12.67
CA SER A 35 -4.87 -0.74 -11.84
C SER A 35 -5.58 -0.85 -10.49
N LEU A 36 -6.82 -1.34 -10.46
CA LEU A 36 -7.57 -1.58 -9.22
C LEU A 36 -6.90 -2.61 -8.30
N VAL A 37 -6.43 -3.73 -8.86
CA VAL A 37 -5.67 -4.74 -8.09
C VAL A 37 -4.38 -4.15 -7.55
N GLY A 38 -3.68 -3.33 -8.34
CA GLY A 38 -2.48 -2.62 -7.90
C GLY A 38 -2.75 -1.67 -6.73
N ILE A 39 -3.85 -0.91 -6.77
CA ILE A 39 -4.31 -0.04 -5.67
C ILE A 39 -4.59 -0.87 -4.40
N LEU A 40 -5.34 -1.97 -4.53
CA LEU A 40 -5.71 -2.82 -3.40
C LEU A 40 -4.48 -3.52 -2.78
N ALA A 41 -3.59 -4.04 -3.61
CA ALA A 41 -2.38 -4.71 -3.13
C ALA A 41 -1.41 -3.74 -2.43
N SER A 42 -1.17 -2.57 -3.04
CA SER A 42 -0.27 -1.57 -2.47
C SER A 42 -0.82 -0.93 -1.20
N SER A 43 -2.12 -0.65 -1.13
CA SER A 43 -2.77 -0.17 0.10
C SER A 43 -2.72 -1.21 1.23
N CYS A 44 -2.96 -2.50 0.92
CA CYS A 44 -2.81 -3.59 1.89
C CYS A 44 -1.38 -3.65 2.45
N ALA A 45 -0.37 -3.57 1.58
CA ALA A 45 1.03 -3.55 2.01
C ALA A 45 1.35 -2.37 2.94
N ILE A 46 0.86 -1.16 2.62
CA ILE A 46 1.03 0.03 3.48
C ILE A 46 0.45 -0.22 4.87
N VAL A 47 -0.79 -0.73 4.95
CA VAL A 47 -1.45 -1.01 6.23
C VAL A 47 -0.65 -2.02 7.05
N LEU A 48 -0.22 -3.13 6.44
CA LEU A 48 0.57 -4.16 7.13
C LEU A 48 1.90 -3.62 7.68
N ILE A 49 2.61 -2.80 6.89
CA ILE A 49 3.86 -2.17 7.32
C ILE A 49 3.62 -1.20 8.48
N LEU A 50 2.55 -0.41 8.42
CA LEU A 50 2.18 0.50 9.51
C LEU A 50 1.84 -0.25 10.79
N ILE A 51 1.04 -1.32 10.69
CA ILE A 51 0.71 -2.19 11.83
C ILE A 51 1.99 -2.73 12.46
N LEU A 52 2.95 -3.23 11.66
CA LEU A 52 4.23 -3.73 12.15
C LEU A 52 5.03 -2.66 12.88
N ILE A 53 5.13 -1.45 12.31
CA ILE A 53 5.84 -0.32 12.94
C ILE A 53 5.20 0.04 14.29
N ILE A 54 3.87 0.07 14.36
CA ILE A 54 3.14 0.37 15.59
C ILE A 54 3.33 -0.74 16.62
N SER A 55 3.23 -2.01 16.20
CA SER A 55 3.40 -3.19 17.07
C SER A 55 4.75 -3.17 17.78
N GLU A 56 5.83 -2.93 17.05
CA GLU A 56 7.18 -2.83 17.66
C GLU A 56 7.32 -1.60 18.56
N LYS A 57 6.64 -0.50 18.24
CA LYS A 57 6.65 0.70 19.10
C LYS A 57 5.95 0.44 20.42
N ILE A 58 4.88 -0.34 20.41
CA ILE A 58 4.18 -0.79 21.61
C ILE A 58 5.07 -1.77 22.39
N GLU A 59 5.67 -2.76 21.73
CA GLU A 59 6.55 -3.74 22.38
C GLU A 59 7.70 -3.07 23.14
N LYS A 60 8.35 -2.07 22.52
CA LYS A 60 9.41 -1.29 23.17
C LYS A 60 8.91 -0.56 24.41
N LYS A 61 7.73 0.05 24.34
CA LYS A 61 7.12 0.77 25.47
C LYS A 61 6.69 -0.12 26.63
N ILE A 62 6.47 -1.42 26.39
CA ILE A 62 6.08 -2.39 27.42
C ILE A 62 7.31 -3.02 28.07
N LYS A 63 8.42 -3.15 27.33
CA LYS A 63 9.68 -3.73 27.83
C LYS A 63 10.57 -2.74 28.59
N ASP A 64 10.34 -1.44 28.41
CA ASP A 64 10.91 -0.35 29.22
C ASP A 64 10.04 -0.09 30.46
#